data_AF-A0A3M1QWI3-F1
#
_entry.id   AF-A0A3M1QWI3-F1
#
_cell.length_a   1.000
_cell.length_b   1.000
_cell.length_c   1.000
_cell.angle_alpha   90.00
_cell.angle_beta   90.00
_cell.angle_gamma   90.00
#
_symmetry.space_group_name_H-M   'P 1'
#
loop_
_entity.id
_entity.type
_entity.pdbx_description
1 polymer ?
#
loop_
_entity_poly.entity_id
_entity_poly.type
_entity_poly.pdbx_seq_one_letter_code
_entity_poly.pdbx_strand_id
1 'polypeptide(L)'
;HNTGVPENLEIFRDPVRHLTYRAVLTTHGTPRTMRWRRDVGYFIVSKNYADVGKFITPTLRELKYTAPYMHNGVFQTLEEVVEFYNQGGGKEDPLKDPSLKPLGLTQAEKKALIAFLESLSSPQPILVEPVEVPMEYEAIEDWVKVKN
;
A
#
# COMPACT_ATOMS: atom_id res chain seq x y z
N HIS A 1 3.26 6.10 -9.09
CA HIS A 1 2.13 6.80 -9.74
C HIS A 1 1.12 7.26 -8.71
N ASN A 2 0.46 8.39 -8.96
CA ASN A 2 -0.70 8.82 -8.18
C ASN A 2 -1.97 8.41 -8.95
N THR A 3 -2.71 7.46 -8.40
CA THR A 3 -3.93 6.93 -9.01
C THR A 3 -5.21 7.65 -8.54
N GLY A 4 -5.09 8.54 -7.56
CA GLY A 4 -6.23 9.24 -6.94
C GLY A 4 -7.07 8.36 -6.04
N VAL A 5 -6.57 7.20 -5.59
CA VAL A 5 -7.30 6.29 -4.70
C VAL A 5 -7.87 7.08 -3.51
N PRO A 6 -9.17 6.92 -3.19
CA PRO A 6 -9.78 7.64 -2.09
C PRO A 6 -9.14 7.28 -0.75
N GLU A 7 -9.12 8.23 0.18
CA GLU A 7 -8.56 8.00 1.51
C GLU A 7 -9.42 7.01 2.31
N ASN A 8 -8.78 6.06 2.98
CA ASN A 8 -9.46 5.16 3.91
C ASN A 8 -9.66 5.87 5.27
N LEU A 9 -10.88 6.35 5.52
CA LEU A 9 -11.20 7.10 6.73
C LEU A 9 -11.04 6.29 8.02
N GLU A 10 -11.11 4.96 7.97
CA GLU A 10 -10.90 4.12 9.16
C GLU A 10 -9.47 4.21 9.67
N ILE A 11 -8.49 4.40 8.77
CA ILE A 11 -7.09 4.62 9.15
C ILE A 11 -6.94 5.92 9.94
N PHE A 12 -7.67 6.97 9.55
CA PHE A 12 -7.56 8.29 10.19
C PHE A 12 -8.47 8.47 11.41
N ARG A 13 -9.49 7.60 11.59
CA ARG A 13 -10.39 7.62 12.75
C ARG A 13 -9.77 6.98 14.00
N ASP A 14 -8.84 6.04 13.82
CA ASP A 14 -8.08 5.46 14.92
C ASP A 14 -6.99 6.45 15.40
N PRO A 15 -7.00 6.87 16.68
CA PRO A 15 -6.02 7.83 17.20
C PRO A 15 -4.58 7.34 17.13
N VAL A 16 -4.33 6.03 17.36
CA VAL A 16 -2.98 5.45 17.37
C VAL A 16 -2.41 5.42 15.95
N ARG A 17 -3.22 5.04 14.97
CA ARG A 17 -2.83 5.11 13.54
C ARG A 17 -2.57 6.54 13.11
N HIS A 18 -3.41 7.49 13.52
CA HIS A 18 -3.22 8.90 13.20
C HIS A 18 -1.92 9.46 13.82
N LEU A 19 -1.65 9.15 15.09
CA LEU A 19 -0.42 9.54 15.77
C LEU A 19 0.81 8.95 15.08
N THR A 20 0.76 7.67 14.72
CA THR A 20 1.84 6.98 13.98
C THR A 20 2.09 7.66 12.63
N TYR A 21 1.03 7.98 11.89
CA TYR A 21 1.14 8.71 10.63
C TYR A 21 1.82 10.08 10.80
N ARG A 22 1.41 10.86 11.82
CA ARG A 22 2.03 12.14 12.15
C ARG A 22 3.51 11.98 12.53
N ALA A 23 3.83 10.98 13.34
CA ALA A 23 5.20 10.69 13.76
C ALA A 23 6.07 10.37 12.54
N VAL A 24 5.60 9.47 11.64
CA VAL A 24 6.31 9.12 10.41
C VAL A 24 6.59 10.36 9.54
N LEU A 25 5.58 11.22 9.28
CA LEU A 25 5.81 12.44 8.50
C LEU A 25 6.85 13.37 9.13
N THR A 26 6.82 13.50 10.46
CA THR A 26 7.68 14.40 11.23
C THR A 26 9.11 13.88 11.28
N THR A 27 9.31 12.59 11.58
CA THR A 27 10.62 11.93 11.59
C THR A 27 11.31 12.02 10.23
N HIS A 28 10.54 11.93 9.14
CA HIS A 28 11.09 12.08 7.80
C HIS A 28 11.28 13.55 7.37
N GLY A 29 11.03 14.54 8.23
CA GLY A 29 11.22 15.97 7.91
C GLY A 29 10.29 16.47 6.81
N THR A 30 9.05 15.99 6.75
CA THR A 30 8.09 16.40 5.73
C THR A 30 7.65 17.85 5.96
N PRO A 31 7.73 18.75 4.96
CA PRO A 31 7.29 20.13 5.14
C PRO A 31 5.82 20.22 5.53
N ARG A 32 5.49 21.15 6.43
CA ARG A 32 4.11 21.45 6.83
C ARG A 32 3.33 20.22 7.29
N THR A 33 3.96 19.33 8.08
CA THR A 33 3.37 18.07 8.60
C THR A 33 1.94 18.24 9.12
N MET A 34 1.65 19.31 9.86
CA MET A 34 0.33 19.59 10.44
C MET A 34 -0.77 19.91 9.41
N ARG A 35 -0.42 20.27 8.17
CA ARG A 35 -1.39 20.58 7.11
C ARG A 35 -1.86 19.37 6.32
N TRP A 36 -1.06 18.31 6.24
CA TRP A 36 -1.44 17.12 5.49
C TRP A 36 -2.64 16.45 6.16
N ARG A 37 -3.68 16.11 5.39
CA ARG A 37 -4.92 15.44 5.85
C ARG A 37 -5.15 14.10 5.14
N ARG A 38 -4.10 13.59 4.49
CA ARG A 38 -4.10 12.43 3.60
C ARG A 38 -2.72 11.78 3.62
N ASP A 39 -2.59 10.55 3.11
CA ASP A 39 -1.28 9.95 2.84
C ASP A 39 -0.57 10.70 1.68
N VAL A 40 0.68 11.10 1.91
CA VAL A 40 1.47 11.88 0.94
C VAL A 40 2.32 10.99 0.03
N GLY A 41 2.47 9.69 0.33
CA GLY A 41 3.27 8.76 -0.47
C GLY A 41 4.73 9.23 -0.63
N TYR A 42 5.27 9.10 -1.84
CA TYR A 42 6.67 9.36 -2.20
C TYR A 42 7.17 10.76 -1.84
N PHE A 43 6.28 11.75 -1.70
CA PHE A 43 6.62 13.08 -1.20
C PHE A 43 7.35 13.05 0.15
N ILE A 44 7.13 12.03 0.98
CA ILE A 44 7.85 11.83 2.24
C ILE A 44 9.37 11.71 2.04
N VAL A 45 9.81 11.28 0.86
CA VAL A 45 11.24 11.20 0.49
C VAL A 45 11.62 12.38 -0.41
N SER A 46 10.89 12.59 -1.51
CA SER A 46 11.33 13.52 -2.56
C SER A 46 11.22 14.99 -2.20
N LYS A 47 10.31 15.35 -1.28
CA LYS A 47 9.96 16.74 -0.91
C LYS A 47 9.48 17.60 -2.08
N ASN A 48 9.20 17.01 -3.24
CA ASN A 48 8.64 17.72 -4.39
C ASN A 48 7.12 17.61 -4.37
N TYR A 49 6.42 18.75 -4.31
CA TYR A 49 4.96 18.78 -4.26
C TYR A 49 4.28 18.07 -5.45
N ALA A 50 4.95 17.94 -6.59
CA ALA A 50 4.45 17.17 -7.74
C ALA A 50 4.41 15.65 -7.49
N ASP A 51 5.00 15.15 -6.40
CA ASP A 51 5.06 13.73 -6.03
C ASP A 51 4.07 13.34 -4.93
N VAL A 52 3.25 14.29 -4.45
CA VAL A 52 2.23 14.01 -3.44
C VAL A 52 1.25 12.97 -3.98
N GLY A 53 0.99 11.94 -3.16
CA GLY A 53 0.08 10.84 -3.48
C GLY A 53 0.65 9.83 -4.47
N LYS A 54 1.93 9.93 -4.84
CA LYS A 54 2.58 8.90 -5.68
C LYS A 54 3.03 7.72 -4.84
N PHE A 55 2.65 6.52 -5.25
CA PHE A 55 3.12 5.27 -4.66
C PHE A 55 3.87 4.43 -5.69
N ILE A 56 4.63 3.46 -5.20
CA ILE A 56 5.26 2.44 -6.04
C ILE A 56 4.16 1.59 -6.68
N THR A 57 4.34 1.18 -7.93
CA THR A 57 3.46 0.21 -8.58
C THR A 57 3.80 -1.18 -8.03
N PRO A 58 2.91 -1.85 -7.28
CA PRO A 58 3.20 -3.15 -6.70
C PRO A 58 3.20 -4.26 -7.75
N THR A 59 3.80 -5.40 -7.39
CA THR A 59 3.65 -6.64 -8.17
C THR A 59 2.20 -7.15 -8.12
N LEU A 60 1.79 -7.86 -9.17
CA LEU A 60 0.48 -8.52 -9.26
C LEU A 60 0.57 -10.05 -9.02
N ARG A 61 1.73 -10.55 -8.62
CA ARG A 61 1.92 -11.98 -8.30
C ARG A 61 1.28 -12.31 -6.96
N GLU A 62 0.63 -13.47 -6.87
CA GLU A 62 -0.09 -13.92 -5.65
C GLU A 62 -1.21 -12.97 -5.20
N LEU A 63 -1.68 -12.10 -6.09
CA LEU A 63 -2.65 -11.04 -5.79
C LEU A 63 -3.97 -11.55 -5.19
N LYS A 64 -4.38 -12.78 -5.54
CA LYS A 64 -5.61 -13.42 -5.05
C LYS A 64 -5.69 -13.47 -3.52
N TYR A 65 -4.56 -13.51 -2.82
CA TYR A 65 -4.48 -13.73 -1.38
C TYR A 65 -4.08 -12.48 -0.59
N THR A 66 -3.97 -11.31 -1.23
CA THR A 66 -3.41 -10.09 -0.63
C THR A 66 -4.43 -8.99 -0.44
N ALA A 67 -5.72 -9.32 -0.41
CA ALA A 67 -6.74 -8.36 -0.01
C ALA A 67 -6.51 -7.92 1.46
N PRO A 68 -6.84 -6.68 1.84
CA PRO A 68 -7.39 -5.61 0.97
C PRO A 68 -6.32 -4.93 0.09
N TYR A 69 -6.78 -4.25 -0.96
CA TYR A 69 -5.94 -3.71 -2.04
C TYR A 69 -5.68 -2.20 -1.93
N MET A 70 -4.71 -1.73 -2.72
CA MET A 70 -4.14 -0.37 -2.72
C MET A 70 -3.29 -0.06 -1.48
N HIS A 71 -2.62 1.09 -1.49
CA HIS A 71 -1.70 1.50 -0.42
C HIS A 71 -2.37 1.68 0.95
N ASN A 72 -3.69 1.89 0.97
CA ASN A 72 -4.47 2.16 2.16
C ASN A 72 -5.57 1.11 2.42
N GLY A 73 -5.57 -0.01 1.68
CA GLY A 73 -6.51 -1.11 1.89
C GLY A 73 -7.99 -0.73 1.72
N VAL A 74 -8.31 0.32 0.95
CA VAL A 74 -9.70 0.79 0.82
C VAL A 74 -10.60 -0.16 0.03
N PHE A 75 -10.02 -0.95 -0.87
CA PHE A 75 -10.76 -1.92 -1.69
C PHE A 75 -10.61 -3.33 -1.13
N GLN A 76 -11.73 -4.02 -0.93
CA GLN A 76 -11.77 -5.38 -0.39
C GLN A 76 -11.66 -6.44 -1.50
N THR A 77 -12.01 -6.10 -2.73
CA THR A 77 -12.09 -7.06 -3.84
C THR A 77 -11.38 -6.57 -5.10
N LEU A 78 -11.02 -7.50 -5.99
CA LEU A 78 -10.44 -7.15 -7.29
C LEU A 78 -11.48 -6.48 -8.21
N GLU A 79 -12.76 -6.79 -8.05
CA GLU A 79 -13.85 -6.12 -8.73
C GLU A 79 -13.85 -4.62 -8.46
N GLU A 80 -13.68 -4.21 -7.21
CA GLU A 80 -13.60 -2.80 -6.83
C GLU A 80 -12.38 -2.11 -7.44
N VAL A 81 -11.23 -2.79 -7.44
CA VAL A 81 -9.99 -2.31 -8.07
C VAL A 81 -10.18 -2.13 -9.58
N VAL A 82 -10.73 -3.13 -10.26
CA VAL A 82 -10.97 -3.10 -11.71
C VAL A 82 -11.97 -2.02 -12.07
N GLU A 83 -13.05 -1.88 -11.29
CA GLU A 83 -14.04 -0.83 -11.51
C GLU A 83 -13.43 0.57 -11.30
N PHE A 84 -12.60 0.74 -10.28
CA PHE A 84 -11.86 1.99 -10.03
C PHE A 84 -11.00 2.40 -11.24
N TYR A 85 -10.22 1.47 -11.81
CA TYR A 85 -9.44 1.75 -13.02
C TYR A 85 -10.31 1.95 -14.25
N ASN A 86 -11.42 1.20 -14.37
CA ASN A 86 -12.37 1.35 -15.48
C ASN A 86 -12.99 2.76 -15.53
N GLN A 87 -13.14 3.42 -14.38
CA GLN A 87 -13.59 4.80 -14.26
C GLN A 87 -12.48 5.86 -14.44
N GLY A 88 -11.23 5.42 -14.66
CA GLY A 88 -10.07 6.28 -14.83
C GLY A 88 -9.40 6.72 -13.53
N GLY A 89 -9.52 5.94 -12.46
CA GLY A 89 -8.98 6.28 -11.14
C GLY A 89 -9.82 7.32 -10.39
N GLY A 90 -9.30 7.83 -9.27
CA GLY A 90 -10.09 8.69 -8.40
C GLY A 90 -10.08 10.15 -8.84
N LYS A 91 -11.26 10.76 -8.89
CA LYS A 91 -11.50 12.05 -9.56
C LYS A 91 -11.23 13.28 -8.69
N GLU A 92 -11.13 13.07 -7.38
CA GLU A 92 -11.00 14.13 -6.37
C GLU A 92 -9.56 14.70 -6.29
N ASP A 93 -8.56 13.94 -6.74
CA ASP A 93 -7.15 14.32 -6.59
C ASP A 93 -6.64 15.12 -7.79
N PRO A 94 -6.30 16.41 -7.64
CA PRO A 94 -5.79 17.25 -8.73
C PRO A 94 -4.39 16.83 -9.21
N LEU A 95 -3.65 16.04 -8.42
CA LEU A 95 -2.33 15.52 -8.77
C LEU A 95 -2.37 14.09 -9.32
N LYS A 96 -3.57 13.54 -9.56
CA LYS A 96 -3.74 12.25 -10.21
C LYS A 96 -3.03 12.25 -11.56
N ASP A 97 -2.42 11.12 -11.89
CA ASP A 97 -1.82 10.87 -13.18
C ASP A 97 -2.84 11.09 -14.32
N PRO A 98 -2.59 12.02 -15.27
CA PRO A 98 -3.52 12.34 -16.35
C PRO A 98 -3.63 11.22 -17.40
N SER A 99 -2.75 10.22 -17.37
CA SER A 99 -2.85 9.04 -18.23
C SER A 99 -4.02 8.12 -17.84
N LEU A 100 -4.50 8.20 -16.60
CA LEU A 100 -5.65 7.42 -16.13
C LEU A 100 -6.96 8.01 -16.63
N LYS A 101 -7.53 7.35 -17.64
CA LYS A 101 -8.78 7.69 -18.31
C LYS A 101 -9.77 6.53 -18.21
N PRO A 102 -11.09 6.78 -18.30
CA PRO A 102 -12.07 5.71 -18.35
C PRO A 102 -11.75 4.71 -19.47
N LEU A 103 -11.82 3.42 -19.15
CA LEU A 103 -11.44 2.35 -20.08
C LEU A 103 -12.64 1.86 -20.91
N GLY A 104 -13.86 1.99 -20.37
CA GLY A 104 -15.08 1.57 -21.06
C GLY A 104 -15.23 0.05 -21.17
N LEU A 105 -14.63 -0.71 -20.25
CA LEU A 105 -14.69 -2.17 -20.24
C LEU A 105 -16.13 -2.66 -20.05
N THR A 106 -16.52 -3.60 -20.89
CA THR A 106 -17.75 -4.37 -20.75
C THR A 106 -17.70 -5.28 -19.52
N GLN A 107 -18.84 -5.77 -19.06
CA GLN A 107 -18.88 -6.70 -17.93
C GLN A 107 -18.13 -8.01 -18.22
N ALA A 108 -18.11 -8.46 -19.48
CA ALA A 108 -17.37 -9.65 -19.89
C ALA A 108 -15.85 -9.41 -19.80
N GLU A 109 -15.37 -8.26 -20.28
CA GLU A 109 -13.94 -7.91 -20.22
C GLU A 109 -13.47 -7.72 -18.78
N LYS A 110 -14.28 -7.08 -17.91
CA LYS A 110 -13.96 -6.97 -16.48
C LYS A 110 -13.79 -8.35 -15.84
N LYS A 111 -14.71 -9.29 -16.10
CA LYS A 111 -14.62 -10.66 -15.59
C LYS A 111 -13.39 -11.40 -16.13
N ALA A 112 -13.09 -11.25 -17.42
CA ALA A 112 -11.91 -11.86 -18.02
C ALA A 112 -10.61 -11.31 -17.43
N LEU A 113 -10.54 -10.00 -17.18
CA LEU A 113 -9.40 -9.36 -16.53
C LEU A 113 -9.22 -9.86 -15.09
N ILE A 114 -10.29 -9.96 -14.31
CA ILE A 114 -10.23 -10.51 -12.94
C ILE A 114 -9.72 -11.95 -12.97
N ALA A 115 -10.26 -12.80 -13.85
CA ALA A 115 -9.80 -14.19 -13.99
C ALA A 115 -8.31 -14.27 -14.36
N PHE A 116 -7.83 -13.39 -15.25
CA PHE A 116 -6.41 -13.28 -15.57
C PHE A 116 -5.58 -12.86 -14.34
N LEU A 117 -5.99 -11.84 -13.59
CA LEU A 117 -5.29 -11.37 -12.39
C LEU A 117 -5.21 -12.47 -11.32
N GLU A 118 -6.29 -13.22 -11.10
CA GLU A 118 -6.31 -14.34 -10.18
C GLU A 118 -5.38 -15.49 -10.63
N SER A 119 -5.24 -15.70 -11.94
CA SER A 119 -4.33 -16.72 -12.49
C SER A 119 -2.84 -16.42 -12.26
N LEU A 120 -2.49 -15.19 -11.85
CA LEU A 120 -1.12 -14.82 -11.44
C LEU A 120 -0.76 -15.30 -10.02
N SER A 121 -1.66 -16.06 -9.40
CA SER A 121 -1.50 -16.62 -8.06
C SER A 121 -1.46 -18.14 -8.12
N SER A 122 -0.73 -18.73 -7.18
CA SER A 122 -0.68 -20.18 -7.03
C SER A 122 -2.07 -20.73 -6.63
N PRO A 123 -2.39 -22.01 -6.90
CA PRO A 123 -3.68 -22.58 -6.51
C PRO A 123 -3.95 -22.56 -4.99
N GLN A 124 -2.88 -22.54 -4.20
CA GLN A 124 -2.89 -22.43 -2.74
C GLN A 124 -1.90 -21.33 -2.31
N PRO A 125 -2.18 -20.62 -1.21
CA PRO A 125 -1.27 -19.62 -0.69
C PRO A 125 0.03 -20.28 -0.20
N ILE A 126 1.15 -19.58 -0.38
CA ILE A 126 2.43 -20.00 0.21
C ILE A 126 2.38 -19.68 1.70
N LEU A 127 2.18 -20.70 2.52
CA LEU A 127 2.25 -20.59 3.97
C LEU A 127 3.65 -21.02 4.41
N VAL A 128 4.32 -20.15 5.17
CA VAL A 128 5.59 -20.47 5.83
C VAL A 128 5.31 -20.57 7.32
N GLU A 129 5.60 -21.72 7.91
CA GLU A 129 5.51 -21.86 9.37
C GLU A 129 6.55 -20.94 10.02
N PRO A 130 6.15 -20.13 11.01
CA PRO A 130 7.10 -19.27 11.71
C PRO A 130 8.13 -20.15 12.41
N VAL A 131 9.41 -19.86 12.16
CA VAL A 131 10.49 -20.49 12.93
C VAL A 131 10.44 -19.93 14.34
N GLU A 132 10.34 -20.80 15.34
CA GLU A 132 10.45 -20.39 16.73
C GLU A 132 11.89 -19.92 16.99
N VAL A 133 12.04 -18.62 17.22
CA VAL A 133 13.31 -18.03 17.65
C VAL A 133 13.32 -18.06 19.18
N PRO A 134 14.32 -18.67 19.83
CA PRO A 134 14.43 -18.61 21.28
C PRO A 134 14.61 -17.14 21.69
N MET A 135 13.64 -16.63 22.44
CA MET A 135 13.68 -15.27 22.98
C MET A 135 14.58 -15.18 24.22
N GLU A 136 14.94 -16.32 24.79
CA GLU A 136 15.91 -16.41 25.87
C GLU A 136 17.32 -16.22 25.32
N TYR A 137 17.98 -15.19 25.81
CA TYR A 137 19.39 -14.96 25.52
C TYR A 137 20.23 -15.88 26.39
N GLU A 138 20.87 -16.88 25.79
CA GLU A 138 21.95 -17.62 26.45
C GLU A 138 23.15 -16.69 26.57
N ALA A 139 23.46 -16.27 27.79
CA ALA A 139 24.64 -15.46 28.05
C ALA A 139 25.90 -16.24 27.66
N ILE A 140 26.71 -15.67 26.77
CA ILE A 140 28.02 -16.23 26.46
C ILE A 140 28.88 -16.08 27.72
N GLU A 141 29.22 -17.19 28.37
CA GLU A 141 30.16 -17.19 29.48
C GLU A 141 31.50 -16.60 29.03
N ASP A 142 32.07 -15.70 29.83
CA ASP A 142 33.34 -15.05 29.53
C ASP A 142 33.36 -14.36 28.14
N TRP A 143 32.26 -13.73 27.70
CA TRP A 143 32.11 -13.07 26.39
C TRP A 143 33.26 -12.11 25.99
N VAL A 144 34.00 -11.59 26.97
CA VAL A 144 35.18 -10.73 26.79
C VAL A 144 36.38 -11.48 26.17
N LYS A 145 36.44 -12.81 26.32
CA LYS A 145 37.53 -13.68 25.82
C LYS A 145 37.15 -14.45 24.56
N VAL A 146 35.87 -14.48 24.20
CA VAL A 146 35.40 -15.17 23.00
C VAL A 146 35.69 -14.27 21.80
N LYS A 147 36.44 -14.80 20.82
CA LYS A 147 36.70 -14.08 19.57
C LYS A 147 35.44 -14.14 18.70
N ASN A 148 35.00 -12.99 18.20
CA ASN A 148 33.94 -12.87 17.18
C ASN A 148 34.29 -13.67 15.92
#